data_AF-A0A2W6YS05-F1
#
_entry.id   AF-A0A2W6YS05-F1
#
_cell.length_a   1.000
_cell.length_b   1.000
_cell.length_c   1.000
_cell.angle_alpha   90.00
_cell.angle_beta   90.00
_cell.angle_gamma   90.00
#
_symmetry.space_group_name_H-M   'P 1'
#
loop_
_entity.id
_entity.type
_entity.pdbx_description
1 polymer ?
#
loop_
_entity_poly.entity_id
_entity_poly.type
_entity_poly.pdbx_seq_one_letter_code
_entity_poly.pdbx_strand_id
1 'polypeptide(L)'
;TGFNLESVIIYQIKDGVFFSNINFKNPLTEEELILDARTSDAVAMAVRFDAPIFTTSDVLNEAGILLELDETPKANDEDAGSDEISDFNDLSGISSEELDQLLADAVREEDYDTALRLQEEIKRRNKKIE
;
A
#
# COMPACT_ATOMS: atom_id res chain seq x y z
N THR A 1 -13.37 33.72 -4.77
CA THR A 1 -13.89 32.38 -5.14
C THR A 1 -14.41 31.75 -3.86
N GLY A 2 -15.71 31.56 -3.74
CA GLY A 2 -16.36 31.08 -2.50
C GLY A 2 -16.43 29.56 -2.44
N PHE A 3 -15.37 28.85 -2.82
CA PHE A 3 -15.35 27.39 -2.87
C PHE A 3 -14.62 26.84 -1.66
N ASN A 4 -15.23 25.83 -1.02
CA ASN A 4 -14.64 25.04 0.03
C ASN A 4 -14.25 23.67 -0.52
N LEU A 5 -13.14 23.12 -0.05
CA LEU A 5 -12.75 21.75 -0.39
C LEU A 5 -13.69 20.81 0.38
N GLU A 6 -14.46 20.03 -0.36
CA GLU A 6 -15.48 19.13 0.18
C GLU A 6 -14.88 17.74 0.45
N SER A 7 -14.15 17.20 -0.52
CA SER A 7 -13.56 15.86 -0.41
C SER A 7 -12.47 15.63 -1.46
N VAL A 8 -11.69 14.58 -1.26
CA VAL A 8 -10.79 14.02 -2.27
C VAL A 8 -11.21 12.59 -2.58
N ILE A 9 -11.20 12.19 -3.85
CA ILE A 9 -11.54 10.83 -4.27
C ILE A 9 -10.37 10.24 -5.06
N ILE A 10 -9.84 9.10 -4.59
CA ILE A 10 -8.90 8.27 -5.33
C ILE A 10 -9.72 7.18 -6.04
N TYR A 11 -9.92 7.33 -7.34
CA TYR A 11 -10.94 6.56 -8.06
C TYR A 11 -10.38 5.46 -8.96
N GLN A 12 -9.09 5.49 -9.28
CA GLN A 12 -8.47 4.50 -10.15
C GLN A 12 -6.99 4.32 -9.79
N ILE A 13 -6.51 3.11 -9.96
CA ILE A 13 -5.10 2.77 -10.05
C ILE A 13 -4.89 2.06 -11.39
N LYS A 14 -3.77 2.33 -12.05
CA LYS A 14 -3.39 1.64 -13.28
C LYS A 14 -1.87 1.57 -13.37
N ASP A 15 -1.33 0.37 -13.52
CA ASP A 15 0.12 0.15 -13.60
C ASP A 15 0.86 0.78 -12.40
N GLY A 16 0.27 0.69 -11.19
CA GLY A 16 0.79 1.31 -9.96
C GLY A 16 0.60 2.83 -9.85
N VAL A 17 -0.01 3.48 -10.85
CA VAL A 17 -0.26 4.93 -10.86
C VAL A 17 -1.68 5.22 -10.41
N PHE A 18 -1.82 5.95 -9.31
CA PHE A 18 -3.12 6.38 -8.78
C PHE A 18 -3.63 7.66 -9.47
N PHE A 19 -4.94 7.71 -9.66
CA PHE A 19 -5.68 8.85 -10.19
C PHE A 19 -6.69 9.34 -9.15
N SER A 20 -6.78 10.67 -9.02
CA SER A 20 -7.62 11.28 -8.00
C SER A 20 -8.24 12.59 -8.47
N ASN A 21 -9.32 13.00 -7.82
CA ASN A 21 -9.88 14.33 -7.99
C ASN A 21 -10.08 15.02 -6.64
N ILE A 22 -10.12 16.35 -6.71
CA ILE A 22 -10.45 17.22 -5.59
C ILE A 22 -11.81 17.83 -5.88
N ASN A 23 -12.75 17.60 -4.99
CA ASN A 23 -14.11 18.13 -5.08
C ASN A 23 -14.21 19.39 -4.24
N PHE A 24 -14.68 20.46 -4.86
CA PHE A 24 -15.00 21.70 -4.20
C PHE A 24 -16.48 21.96 -4.27
N LYS A 25 -17.01 22.61 -3.24
CA LYS A 25 -18.40 23.04 -3.17
C LYS A 25 -18.48 24.51 -2.76
N ASN A 26 -19.29 25.28 -3.48
CA ASN A 26 -19.61 26.63 -3.06
C ASN A 26 -20.81 26.59 -2.10
N PRO A 27 -20.67 27.00 -0.83
CA PRO A 27 -21.74 26.89 0.16
C PRO A 27 -22.90 27.86 -0.09
N LEU A 28 -22.71 28.88 -0.95
CA LEU A 28 -23.75 29.86 -1.27
C LEU A 28 -24.54 29.50 -2.54
N THR A 29 -23.86 28.98 -3.56
CA THR A 29 -24.47 28.67 -4.87
C THR A 29 -24.74 27.19 -5.07
N GLU A 30 -24.27 26.33 -4.16
CA GLU A 30 -24.27 24.86 -4.28
C GLU A 30 -23.54 24.34 -5.53
N GLU A 31 -22.73 25.19 -6.17
CA GLU A 31 -21.94 24.82 -7.33
C GLU A 31 -20.83 23.84 -6.92
N GLU A 32 -20.72 22.74 -7.67
CA GLU A 32 -19.67 21.75 -7.52
C GLU A 32 -18.60 21.93 -8.59
N LEU A 33 -17.34 21.88 -8.16
CA LEU A 33 -16.18 21.96 -9.04
C LEU A 33 -15.27 20.77 -8.76
N ILE A 34 -15.04 19.95 -9.79
CA ILE A 34 -14.20 18.76 -9.71
C ILE A 34 -12.91 19.06 -10.48
N LEU A 35 -11.77 18.94 -9.81
CA LEU A 35 -10.46 19.13 -10.42
C LEU A 35 -9.69 17.80 -10.41
N ASP A 36 -9.22 17.39 -11.59
CA ASP A 36 -8.30 16.27 -11.72
C ASP A 36 -6.95 16.64 -11.10
N ALA A 37 -6.39 15.76 -10.28
CA ALA A 37 -5.19 16.02 -9.52
C ALA A 37 -4.37 14.75 -9.31
N ARG A 38 -3.04 14.92 -9.24
CA ARG A 38 -2.18 13.83 -8.78
C ARG A 38 -2.51 13.51 -7.33
N THR A 39 -2.56 12.22 -7.02
CA THR A 39 -2.92 11.70 -5.70
C THR A 39 -2.11 12.32 -4.56
N SER A 40 -0.81 12.59 -4.79
CA SER A 40 0.04 13.28 -3.81
C SER A 40 -0.45 14.69 -3.47
N ASP A 41 -0.88 15.44 -4.47
CA ASP A 41 -1.35 16.82 -4.32
C ASP A 41 -2.76 16.83 -3.70
N ALA A 42 -3.63 15.91 -4.12
CA ALA A 42 -4.98 15.79 -3.60
C ALA A 42 -4.99 15.41 -2.11
N VAL A 43 -4.24 14.37 -1.72
CA VAL A 43 -4.11 13.96 -0.31
C VAL A 43 -3.49 15.07 0.53
N ALA A 44 -2.47 15.76 0.01
CA ALA A 44 -1.83 16.88 0.68
C ALA A 44 -2.79 18.05 0.93
N MET A 45 -3.77 18.27 0.05
CA MET A 45 -4.84 19.25 0.24
C MET A 45 -5.84 18.75 1.29
N ALA A 46 -6.33 17.52 1.18
CA ALA A 46 -7.28 16.96 2.14
C ALA A 46 -6.76 17.05 3.58
N VAL A 47 -5.50 16.68 3.82
CA VAL A 47 -4.86 16.76 5.14
C VAL A 47 -4.76 18.21 5.65
N ARG A 48 -4.46 19.18 4.78
CA ARG A 48 -4.34 20.60 5.18
C ARG A 48 -5.67 21.25 5.50
N PHE A 49 -6.74 20.80 4.85
CA PHE A 49 -8.08 21.36 4.98
C PHE A 49 -9.01 20.51 5.84
N ASP A 50 -8.48 19.46 6.48
CA ASP A 50 -9.23 18.49 7.28
C ASP A 50 -10.45 17.92 6.54
N ALA A 51 -10.25 17.60 5.26
CA ALA A 51 -11.30 17.11 4.40
C ALA A 51 -11.25 15.59 4.26
N PRO A 52 -12.41 14.93 4.10
CA PRO A 52 -12.47 13.50 3.94
C PRO A 52 -11.82 13.02 2.63
N ILE A 53 -11.14 11.88 2.72
CA ILE A 53 -10.55 11.16 1.59
C ILE A 53 -11.38 9.89 1.38
N PHE A 54 -11.85 9.69 0.16
CA PHE A 54 -12.60 8.50 -0.25
C PHE A 54 -11.84 7.74 -1.34
N THR A 55 -12.16 6.47 -1.47
CA THR A 55 -11.66 5.64 -2.56
C THR A 55 -12.73 4.66 -3.03
N THR A 56 -12.54 4.09 -4.22
CA THR A 56 -13.41 3.07 -4.79
C THR A 56 -13.02 1.69 -4.28
N SER A 57 -13.97 0.76 -4.27
CA SER A 57 -13.72 -0.63 -3.88
C SER A 57 -12.65 -1.28 -4.77
N ASP A 58 -12.60 -0.93 -6.05
CA ASP A 58 -11.62 -1.48 -7.00
C ASP A 58 -10.20 -1.09 -6.61
N VAL A 59 -9.96 0.18 -6.28
CA VAL A 59 -8.66 0.66 -5.80
C VAL A 59 -8.28 0.00 -4.47
N LEU A 60 -9.25 -0.17 -3.56
CA LEU A 60 -9.02 -0.84 -2.29
C LEU A 60 -8.70 -2.33 -2.46
N ASN A 61 -9.33 -3.01 -3.41
CA ASN A 61 -9.06 -4.43 -3.67
C ASN A 61 -7.69 -4.63 -4.34
N GLU A 62 -7.25 -3.69 -5.18
CA GLU A 62 -5.98 -3.79 -5.90
C GLU A 62 -4.77 -3.38 -5.05
N ALA A 63 -4.91 -2.34 -4.22
CA ALA A 63 -3.79 -1.75 -3.46
C ALA A 63 -4.01 -1.68 -1.94
N GLY A 64 -5.14 -2.19 -1.44
CA GLY A 64 -5.42 -2.22 -0.02
C GLY A 64 -4.54 -3.24 0.70
N ILE A 65 -3.87 -2.79 1.75
CA ILE A 65 -3.15 -3.65 2.68
C ILE A 65 -3.90 -3.70 4.01
N LEU A 66 -4.12 -4.91 4.53
CA LEU A 66 -4.57 -5.06 5.90
C LEU A 66 -3.38 -4.76 6.80
N LEU A 67 -3.40 -3.59 7.42
CA LEU A 67 -2.45 -3.27 8.49
C LEU A 67 -2.98 -3.92 9.77
N GLU A 68 -2.34 -4.99 10.23
CA GLU A 68 -2.50 -5.46 11.60
C GLU A 68 -1.88 -4.41 12.53
N LEU A 69 -2.65 -3.37 12.88
CA LEU A 69 -2.27 -2.51 13.99
C LEU A 69 -2.45 -3.35 15.27
N ASP A 70 -1.33 -3.87 15.78
CA ASP A 70 -1.22 -4.62 17.02
C ASP A 70 -1.81 -3.85 18.22
N GLU A 71 -3.12 -3.98 18.42
CA GLU A 71 -3.76 -3.86 19.73
C GLU A 71 -4.66 -5.08 19.97
N THR A 72 -4.05 -6.28 19.95
CA THR A 72 -4.25 -7.42 20.87
C THR A 72 -3.85 -8.74 20.21
N PRO A 73 -3.19 -9.66 20.94
CA PRO A 73 -2.75 -10.93 20.37
C PRO A 73 -3.89 -11.97 20.38
N LYS A 74 -3.95 -12.75 19.29
CA LYS A 74 -4.68 -14.01 19.01
C LYS A 74 -6.02 -13.79 18.27
N ALA A 75 -6.35 -14.53 17.21
CA ALA A 75 -5.93 -15.87 16.80
C ALA A 75 -6.03 -16.03 15.28
N ASN A 76 -5.22 -16.94 14.74
CA ASN A 76 -5.23 -17.49 13.38
C ASN A 76 -6.55 -17.34 12.60
N ASP A 77 -6.45 -16.79 11.40
CA ASP A 77 -7.06 -17.42 10.23
C ASP A 77 -6.12 -17.27 9.03
N GLU A 78 -5.58 -18.40 8.60
CA GLU A 78 -4.93 -18.57 7.31
C GLU A 78 -6.05 -18.73 6.27
N ASP A 79 -6.27 -17.76 5.37
CA ASP A 79 -6.70 -18.12 4.00
C ASP A 79 -6.45 -17.02 2.96
N ALA A 80 -5.76 -17.46 1.91
CA ALA A 80 -5.77 -17.08 0.50
C ALA A 80 -5.81 -15.59 0.07
N GLY A 81 -4.66 -15.15 -0.43
CA GLY A 81 -4.52 -14.10 -1.43
C GLY A 81 -3.26 -14.31 -2.28
N SER A 82 -3.08 -15.52 -2.80
CA SER A 82 -2.10 -15.82 -3.86
C SER A 82 -2.68 -15.46 -5.22
N ASP A 83 -1.86 -14.81 -6.05
CA ASP A 83 -1.75 -14.90 -7.53
C ASP A 83 -1.48 -13.50 -8.12
N GLU A 84 -0.39 -13.19 -8.86
CA GLU A 84 0.72 -13.97 -9.39
C GLU A 84 1.93 -13.02 -9.59
N ILE A 85 3.12 -13.40 -9.14
CA ILE A 85 4.32 -13.31 -9.99
C ILE A 85 5.02 -14.66 -9.86
N SER A 86 5.10 -15.31 -11.00
CA SER A 86 5.70 -16.60 -11.25
C SER A 86 7.15 -16.74 -10.76
N ASP A 87 7.42 -17.92 -10.19
CA ASP A 87 8.70 -18.63 -10.16
C ASP A 87 9.92 -17.98 -9.48
N PHE A 88 9.93 -17.97 -8.14
CA PHE A 88 11.14 -18.32 -7.36
C PHE A 88 10.72 -19.20 -6.17
N ASN A 89 10.17 -20.36 -6.49
CA ASN A 89 9.43 -21.21 -5.57
C ASN A 89 10.31 -22.25 -4.86
N ASP A 90 11.50 -21.88 -4.35
CA ASP A 90 12.16 -22.71 -3.33
C ASP A 90 13.28 -22.01 -2.54
N LEU A 91 12.98 -20.92 -1.82
CA LEU A 91 13.92 -20.41 -0.80
C LEU A 91 14.13 -21.42 0.35
N SER A 92 13.35 -22.51 0.41
CA SER A 92 13.45 -23.52 1.46
C SER A 92 14.66 -24.45 1.28
N GLY A 93 15.15 -24.60 0.04
CA GLY A 93 16.36 -25.37 -0.30
C GLY A 93 17.67 -24.57 -0.23
N ILE A 94 17.61 -23.25 -0.14
CA ILE A 94 18.79 -22.35 -0.16
C ILE A 94 19.51 -22.41 1.20
N SER A 95 20.83 -22.40 1.21
CA SER A 95 21.60 -22.38 2.46
C SER A 95 21.42 -21.07 3.22
N SER A 96 21.69 -21.06 4.53
CA SER A 96 21.63 -19.80 5.32
C SER A 96 22.58 -18.73 4.78
N GLU A 97 23.73 -19.15 4.27
CA GLU A 97 24.77 -18.26 3.73
C GLU A 97 24.35 -17.61 2.40
N GLU A 98 23.66 -18.37 1.53
CA GLU A 98 23.12 -17.84 0.28
C GLU A 98 21.92 -16.89 0.51
N LEU A 99 21.09 -17.12 1.54
CA LEU A 99 20.02 -16.19 1.91
C LEU A 99 20.58 -14.83 2.36
N ASP A 100 21.66 -14.84 3.15
CA ASP A 100 22.33 -13.61 3.58
C ASP A 100 22.96 -12.87 2.40
N GLN A 101 23.49 -13.61 1.42
CA GLN A 101 24.04 -13.03 0.19
C GLN A 101 22.94 -12.40 -0.69
N LEU A 102 21.82 -13.09 -0.88
CA LEU A 102 20.66 -12.57 -1.62
C LEU A 102 20.07 -11.33 -0.93
N LEU A 103 20.05 -11.30 0.40
CA LEU A 103 19.58 -10.14 1.16
C LEU A 103 20.51 -8.94 0.93
N ALA A 104 21.82 -9.15 0.97
CA ALA A 104 22.80 -8.10 0.70
C ALA A 104 22.70 -7.56 -0.74
N ASP A 105 22.44 -8.43 -1.71
CA ASP A 105 22.23 -8.03 -3.11
C ASP A 105 20.91 -7.27 -3.29
N ALA A 106 19.81 -7.72 -2.68
CA ALA A 106 18.51 -7.02 -2.74
C ALA A 106 18.58 -5.62 -2.10
N VAL A 107 19.28 -5.48 -0.97
CA VAL A 107 19.51 -4.17 -0.34
C VAL A 107 20.40 -3.28 -1.21
N ARG A 108 21.41 -3.83 -1.88
CA ARG A 108 22.27 -3.08 -2.81
C ARG A 108 21.49 -2.56 -4.02
N GLU A 109 20.51 -3.32 -4.47
CA GLU A 109 19.66 -2.97 -5.62
C GLU A 109 18.42 -2.17 -5.25
N GLU A 110 18.27 -1.81 -3.96
CA GLU A 110 17.12 -1.08 -3.41
C GLU A 110 15.76 -1.80 -3.62
N ASP A 111 15.79 -3.12 -3.78
CA ASP A 111 14.60 -3.98 -3.85
C ASP A 111 14.16 -4.37 -2.43
N TYR A 112 13.46 -3.45 -1.78
CA TYR A 112 13.01 -3.61 -0.40
C TYR A 112 11.94 -4.70 -0.21
N ASP A 113 11.15 -4.99 -1.24
CA ASP A 113 10.12 -6.04 -1.20
C ASP A 113 10.77 -7.42 -1.14
N THR A 114 11.77 -7.66 -2.00
CA THR A 114 12.55 -8.90 -1.98
C THR A 114 13.37 -9.00 -0.68
N ALA A 115 13.96 -7.90 -0.21
CA ALA A 115 14.71 -7.87 1.04
C ALA A 115 13.85 -8.25 2.26
N LEU A 116 12.61 -7.76 2.32
CA LEU A 116 11.67 -8.09 3.40
C LEU A 116 11.36 -9.59 3.44
N ARG A 117 11.06 -10.19 2.27
CA ARG A 117 10.78 -11.63 2.15
C ARG A 117 11.98 -12.49 2.60
N LEU A 118 13.19 -12.10 2.18
CA LEU A 118 14.42 -12.79 2.59
C LEU A 118 14.66 -12.66 4.10
N GLN A 119 14.38 -11.49 4.68
CA GLN A 119 14.50 -11.26 6.12
C GLN A 119 13.50 -12.11 6.92
N GLU A 120 12.25 -12.22 6.46
CA GLU A 120 11.24 -13.09 7.07
C GLU A 120 11.64 -14.56 7.01
N GLU A 121 12.21 -15.02 5.90
CA GLU A 121 12.74 -16.38 5.74
C GLU A 121 13.87 -16.67 6.74
N ILE A 122 14.84 -15.76 6.87
CA ILE A 122 15.96 -15.87 7.82
C ILE A 122 15.42 -15.91 9.26
N LYS A 123 14.49 -15.01 9.60
CA LYS A 123 13.85 -14.95 10.92
C LYS A 123 13.09 -16.24 11.25
N ARG A 124 12.38 -16.79 10.26
CA ARG A 124 11.64 -18.06 10.39
C ARG A 124 12.57 -19.23 10.69
N ARG A 125 13.74 -19.30 10.03
CA ARG A 125 14.76 -20.34 10.27
C ARG A 125 15.38 -20.23 11.66
N ASN A 126 15.73 -19.02 12.09
CA ASN A 126 16.32 -18.80 13.42
C ASN A 126 15.34 -19.14 14.55
N LYS A 127 14.05 -18.82 14.40
CA LYS A 127 13.01 -19.16 15.39
C LYS A 127 12.76 -20.66 15.54
N LYS A 128 13.16 -21.48 14.56
CA LYS A 128 12.97 -22.93 14.57
C LYS A 128 14.12 -23.69 15.25
N ILE A 129 15.23 -23.01 15.51
CA ILE A 129 16.47 -23.57 16.10
C ILE A 129 16.54 -23.33 17.63
N GLU A 130 15.75 -22.38 18.15
CA GLU A 130 15.50 -22.16 19.60
C GLU A 130 14.42 -23.10 20.15
#